data_AF-A0A2E0F3U3-F1
#
_entry.id   AF-A0A2E0F3U3-F1
#
_cell.length_a   1.000
_cell.length_b   1.000
_cell.length_c   1.000
_cell.angle_alpha   90.00
_cell.angle_beta   90.00
_cell.angle_gamma   90.00
#
_symmetry.space_group_name_H-M   'P 1'
#
loop_
_entity.id
_entity.type
_entity.pdbx_description
1 polymer ?
#
loop_
_entity_poly.entity_id
_entity_poly.type
_entity_poly.pdbx_seq_one_letter_code
_entity_poly.pdbx_strand_id
1 'polypeptide(L)'
;PFMDENDRVRIVSSIKYVDEVFLSIDKDKTVCKSLEKIKPDIFANGGDRKNYEVPESVVCNKYNIEIIDGLGEKIRSSSDLTGLKELK
;
A
#
# COMPACT_ATOMS: atom_id res chain seq x y z
N PRO A 1 7.47 -7.07 11.54
CA PRO A 1 7.51 -7.34 10.08
C PRO A 1 8.77 -8.16 9.76
N PHE A 2 8.78 -8.97 8.69
CA PHE A 2 9.94 -9.80 8.31
C PHE A 2 11.15 -8.99 7.84
N MET A 3 10.91 -7.90 7.11
CA MET A 3 11.93 -7.07 6.46
C MET A 3 11.93 -5.67 7.06
N ASP A 4 13.09 -5.02 7.19
CA ASP A 4 13.20 -3.62 7.62
C ASP A 4 12.49 -2.69 6.62
N GLU A 5 12.00 -1.54 7.09
CA GLU A 5 11.29 -0.62 6.21
C GLU A 5 12.19 0.09 5.20
N ASN A 6 13.44 0.37 5.55
CA ASN A 6 14.39 1.00 4.64
C ASN A 6 14.80 0.03 3.53
N ASP A 7 14.91 -1.26 3.83
CA ASP A 7 15.12 -2.30 2.82
C ASP A 7 13.93 -2.39 1.86
N ARG A 8 12.69 -2.33 2.38
CA ARG A 8 11.48 -2.31 1.54
C ARG A 8 11.46 -1.08 0.63
N VAL A 9 11.80 0.11 1.14
CA VAL A 9 11.91 1.33 0.33
C VAL A 9 12.89 1.11 -0.80
N ARG A 10 14.11 0.65 -0.50
CA ARG A 10 15.14 0.42 -1.52
C ARG A 10 14.70 -0.58 -2.60
N ILE A 11 14.03 -1.66 -2.21
CA ILE A 11 13.52 -2.65 -3.17
C ILE A 11 12.45 -2.04 -4.07
N VAL A 12 11.46 -1.35 -3.50
CA VAL A 12 10.38 -0.73 -4.29
C VAL A 12 10.95 0.35 -5.24
N SER A 13 11.90 1.16 -4.77
CA SER A 13 12.56 2.20 -5.58
C SER A 13 13.36 1.63 -6.75
N SER A 14 13.69 0.33 -6.75
CA SER A 14 14.44 -0.31 -7.83
C SER A 14 13.55 -0.88 -8.95
N ILE A 15 12.23 -0.83 -8.79
CA ILE A 15 11.29 -1.33 -9.80
C ILE A 15 11.23 -0.33 -10.96
N LYS A 16 11.43 -0.83 -12.19
CA LYS A 16 11.51 -0.02 -13.43
C LYS A 16 10.42 1.05 -13.59
N TYR A 17 9.21 0.78 -13.11
CA TYR A 17 8.04 1.65 -13.28
C TYR A 17 7.73 2.52 -12.04
N VAL A 18 8.63 2.56 -11.06
CA VAL A 18 8.48 3.38 -9.86
C VAL A 18 9.35 4.62 -9.99
N ASP A 19 8.72 5.80 -10.00
CA ASP A 19 9.42 7.09 -10.04
C ASP A 19 9.87 7.55 -8.64
N GLU A 20 8.99 7.38 -7.64
CA GLU A 20 9.25 7.79 -6.25
C GLU A 20 8.68 6.77 -5.26
N VAL A 21 9.36 6.62 -4.12
CA VAL A 21 8.86 5.83 -2.98
C VAL A 21 8.74 6.71 -1.76
N PHE A 22 7.54 6.77 -1.20
CA PHE A 22 7.24 7.48 0.03
C PHE A 22 7.12 6.49 1.19
N LEU A 23 7.97 6.63 2.21
CA LEU A 23 7.84 5.83 3.44
C LEU A 23 6.62 6.34 4.24
N SER A 24 5.70 5.43 4.53
CA SER A 24 4.46 5.75 5.26
C SER A 24 4.76 6.46 6.57
N ILE A 25 4.00 7.54 6.84
CA ILE A 25 4.04 8.28 8.11
C ILE A 25 2.94 7.84 9.09
N ASP A 26 2.16 6.84 8.69
CA ASP A 26 1.09 6.28 9.50
C ASP A 26 1.67 5.44 10.65
N LYS A 27 1.02 5.52 11.82
CA LYS A 27 1.41 4.78 13.03
C LYS A 27 0.51 3.56 13.26
N ASP A 28 -0.43 3.33 12.37
CA ASP A 28 -1.36 2.21 12.36
C ASP A 28 -1.19 1.42 11.04
N LYS A 29 -2.12 0.51 10.75
CA LYS A 29 -2.07 -0.35 9.56
C LYS A 29 -2.65 0.31 8.29
N THR A 30 -3.12 1.55 8.38
CA THR A 30 -3.67 2.31 7.24
C THR A 30 -2.58 3.14 6.56
N VAL A 31 -2.94 3.79 5.46
CA VAL A 31 -2.12 4.82 4.80
C VAL A 31 -2.80 6.19 4.75
N CYS A 32 -3.78 6.43 5.63
CA CYS A 32 -4.61 7.62 5.61
C CYS A 32 -3.79 8.92 5.71
N LYS A 33 -2.89 9.04 6.70
CA LYS A 33 -2.08 10.26 6.90
C LYS A 33 -1.11 10.47 5.75
N SER A 34 -0.57 9.39 5.20
CA SER A 34 0.27 9.43 4.02
C SER A 34 -0.51 9.98 2.82
N LEU A 35 -1.72 9.46 2.55
CA LEU A 35 -2.60 9.99 1.49
C LEU A 35 -2.97 11.46 1.70
N GLU A 36 -3.28 11.87 2.95
CA GLU A 36 -3.54 13.29 3.27
C GLU A 36 -2.32 14.19 2.99
N LYS A 37 -1.11 13.65 3.14
CA LYS A 37 0.15 14.38 2.93
C LYS A 37 0.48 14.55 1.45
N ILE A 38 0.35 13.48 0.65
CA ILE A 38 0.80 13.47 -0.75
C ILE A 38 -0.32 13.78 -1.76
N LYS A 39 -1.58 13.47 -1.44
CA LYS A 39 -2.77 13.79 -2.24
C LYS A 39 -2.63 13.44 -3.73
N PRO A 40 -2.39 12.17 -4.09
CA PRO A 40 -2.31 11.75 -5.48
C PRO A 40 -3.67 11.90 -6.18
N ASP A 41 -3.69 11.88 -7.51
CA ASP A 41 -4.94 11.82 -8.27
C ASP A 41 -5.62 10.44 -8.15
N ILE A 42 -4.81 9.37 -8.07
CA ILE A 42 -5.28 7.97 -8.02
C ILE A 42 -4.61 7.22 -6.86
N PHE A 43 -5.41 6.50 -6.07
CA PHE A 43 -4.97 5.49 -5.12
C PHE A 43 -5.28 4.09 -5.67
N ALA A 44 -4.23 3.42 -6.14
CA ALA A 44 -4.31 2.17 -6.88
C ALA A 44 -3.88 0.97 -6.01
N ASN A 45 -4.67 -0.11 -6.00
CA ASN A 45 -4.35 -1.33 -5.27
C ASN A 45 -4.60 -2.60 -6.12
N GLY A 46 -3.76 -3.59 -5.90
CA GLY A 46 -3.88 -4.91 -6.55
C GLY A 46 -4.60 -5.95 -5.71
N GLY A 47 -4.93 -7.08 -6.35
CA GLY A 47 -5.46 -8.28 -5.69
C GLY A 47 -6.98 -8.33 -5.55
N ASP A 48 -7.41 -9.14 -4.59
CA ASP A 48 -8.78 -9.57 -4.30
C ASP A 48 -9.53 -8.66 -3.31
N ARG A 49 -8.93 -7.52 -2.93
CA ARG A 49 -9.52 -6.57 -1.98
C ARG A 49 -10.51 -5.67 -2.72
N LYS A 50 -11.71 -5.52 -2.14
CA LYS A 50 -12.67 -4.49 -2.53
C LYS A 50 -12.50 -3.31 -1.57
N ASN A 51 -11.90 -2.21 -2.04
CA ASN A 51 -11.53 -1.06 -1.20
C ASN A 51 -12.68 -0.10 -0.92
N TYR A 52 -13.93 -0.49 -1.21
CA TYR A 52 -15.10 0.34 -0.90
C TYR A 52 -15.43 0.41 0.60
N GLU A 53 -14.79 -0.40 1.46
CA GLU A 53 -14.95 -0.39 2.92
C GLU A 53 -13.61 -0.22 3.68
N VAL A 54 -12.57 0.34 3.06
CA VAL A 54 -11.31 0.61 3.76
C VAL A 54 -11.28 2.03 4.36
N PRO A 55 -10.56 2.25 5.48
CA PRO A 55 -10.42 3.56 6.10
C PRO A 55 -9.98 4.68 5.14
N GLU A 56 -9.16 4.33 4.15
CA GLU A 56 -8.61 5.25 3.14
C GLU A 56 -9.70 5.88 2.27
N SER A 57 -10.85 5.22 2.11
CA SER A 57 -11.97 5.74 1.29
C SER A 57 -12.47 7.10 1.77
N VAL A 58 -12.46 7.35 3.08
CA VAL A 58 -12.85 8.64 3.66
C VAL A 58 -11.88 9.75 3.24
N VAL A 59 -10.58 9.47 3.28
CA VAL A 59 -9.52 10.41 2.87
C VAL A 59 -9.57 10.65 1.37
N CYS A 60 -9.70 9.58 0.58
CA CYS A 60 -9.80 9.68 -0.88
C CYS A 60 -11.01 10.52 -1.30
N ASN A 61 -12.19 10.29 -0.73
CA ASN A 61 -13.38 11.10 -1.00
C ASN A 61 -13.19 12.57 -0.62
N LYS A 62 -12.57 12.85 0.54
CA LYS A 62 -12.31 14.21 1.02
C LYS A 62 -11.37 15.00 0.10
N TYR A 63 -10.40 14.33 -0.54
CA TYR A 63 -9.41 14.98 -1.40
C TYR A 63 -9.61 14.72 -2.89
N ASN A 64 -10.74 14.13 -3.29
CA ASN A 64 -11.05 13.78 -4.68
C ASN A 64 -9.97 12.88 -5.33
N ILE A 65 -9.52 11.89 -4.58
CA ILE A 65 -8.58 10.85 -5.04
C ILE A 65 -9.41 9.69 -5.56
N GLU A 66 -9.21 9.30 -6.82
CA GLU A 66 -9.88 8.15 -7.41
C GLU A 66 -9.29 6.84 -6.85
N ILE A 67 -10.15 5.91 -6.42
CA ILE A 67 -9.70 4.59 -5.97
C ILE A 67 -9.86 3.60 -7.12
N ILE A 68 -8.76 2.93 -7.47
CA ILE A 68 -8.74 1.87 -8.49
C ILE A 68 -8.28 0.56 -7.88
N ASP A 69 -9.11 -0.47 -8.01
CA ASP A 69 -8.89 -1.81 -7.46
C ASP A 69 -8.74 -2.87 -8.55
N GLY A 70 -8.35 -4.07 -8.15
CA GLY A 70 -8.27 -5.22 -9.05
C GLY A 70 -7.09 -5.16 -10.02
N LEU A 71 -6.06 -4.37 -9.70
CA LEU A 71 -4.86 -4.25 -10.52
C LEU A 71 -3.93 -5.45 -10.31
N GLY A 72 -4.08 -6.46 -11.15
CA GLY A 72 -3.26 -7.66 -11.16
C GLY A 72 -3.71 -8.74 -10.16
N GLU A 73 -3.17 -9.94 -10.34
CA GLU A 73 -3.53 -11.12 -9.56
C GLU A 73 -2.50 -11.45 -8.47
N LYS A 74 -2.98 -11.97 -7.34
CA LYS A 74 -2.11 -12.49 -6.28
C LYS A 74 -1.56 -13.86 -6.69
N ILE A 75 -0.35 -13.86 -7.25
CA ILE A 75 0.33 -15.11 -7.66
C ILE A 75 1.22 -15.75 -6.58
N ARG A 76 1.60 -14.99 -5.54
CA ARG A 76 2.45 -15.46 -4.42
C ARG A 76 2.28 -14.57 -3.18
N SER A 77 2.65 -15.05 -1.99
CA SER A 77 2.69 -14.24 -0.76
C SER A 77 3.98 -14.45 0.04
N SER A 78 4.41 -13.43 0.79
CA SER A 78 5.62 -13.49 1.62
C SER A 78 5.48 -14.49 2.78
N SER A 79 4.27 -14.67 3.32
CA SER A 79 4.00 -15.68 4.35
C SER A 79 4.19 -17.09 3.81
N ASP A 80 3.76 -17.36 2.58
CA ASP A 80 3.97 -18.68 1.94
C ASP A 80 5.46 -18.92 1.67
N LEU A 81 6.20 -17.89 1.26
CA LEU A 81 7.64 -17.99 0.95
C LEU A 81 8.51 -18.18 2.21
N THR A 82 8.15 -17.53 3.32
CA THR A 82 9.00 -17.46 4.53
C THR A 82 8.53 -18.37 5.66
N GLY A 83 7.27 -18.82 5.64
CA GLY A 83 6.64 -19.55 6.75
C GLY A 83 6.33 -18.69 7.98
N LEU A 84 6.67 -17.39 7.97
CA LEU A 84 6.44 -16.48 9.09
C LEU A 84 4.97 -16.09 9.17
N LYS A 85 4.39 -16.21 10.36
CA LYS A 85 3.04 -15.72 10.69
C LYS A 85 3.13 -14.46 11.52
N GLU A 86 2.26 -13.50 11.24
CA GLU A 86 2.13 -12.31 12.07
C GLU A 86 1.65 -12.74 13.47
N LEU A 87 2.41 -12.40 14.51
CA LEU A 87 1.96 -12.57 15.89
C LEU A 87 0.81 -11.56 16.11
N LYS A 88 -0.35 -12.06 16.50
CA LYS A 88 -1.53 -11.24 16.79
C LYS A 88 -1.38 -10.52 18.11
#